data_AF-A0A821J7I3-F1
#
_entry.id   AF-A0A821J7I3-F1
#
_cell.length_a   1.000
_cell.length_b   1.000
_cell.length_c   1.000
_cell.angle_alpha   90.00
_cell.angle_beta   90.00
_cell.angle_gamma   90.00
#
_symmetry.space_group_name_H-M   'P 1'
#
loop_
_entity.id
_entity.type
_entity.pdbx_description
1 polymer ?
#
loop_
_entity_poly.entity_id
_entity_poly.type
_entity_poly.pdbx_seq_one_letter_code
_entity_poly.pdbx_strand_id
1 'polypeptide(L)'
;PTNDIIIEISSLIVVQLKPHQIDDVKYLWNQVFKSTSQIRASIANESQFGQSGSGAILAHCMGLGNTFITIVLLHTLSRHFKLTHIHPVLVLCSINTILL
;
A
#
# COMPACT_ATOMS: atom_id res chain seq x y z
N PRO A 1 -13.78 2.21 -22.15
CA PRO A 1 -13.07 1.17 -21.36
C PRO A 1 -11.65 1.66 -21.05
N THR A 2 -11.47 2.28 -19.88
CA THR A 2 -10.17 2.83 -19.46
C THR A 2 -9.20 1.67 -19.28
N ASN A 3 -8.10 1.69 -20.04
CA ASN A 3 -7.12 0.61 -20.12
C ASN A 3 -6.17 0.67 -18.91
N ASP A 4 -6.74 0.75 -17.71
CA ASP A 4 -6.01 0.97 -16.47
C ASP A 4 -5.33 -0.32 -16.02
N ILE A 5 -4.06 -0.20 -15.63
CA ILE A 5 -3.26 -1.32 -15.17
C ILE A 5 -3.82 -1.77 -13.82
N ILE A 6 -4.41 -2.97 -13.79
CA ILE A 6 -5.00 -3.55 -12.58
C ILE A 6 -3.87 -4.08 -11.69
N ILE A 7 -3.86 -3.63 -10.44
CA ILE A 7 -2.98 -4.15 -9.40
C ILE A 7 -3.81 -5.03 -8.48
N GLU A 8 -3.35 -6.26 -8.29
CA GLU A 8 -4.08 -7.28 -7.56
C GLU A 8 -3.31 -7.75 -6.32
N ILE A 9 -4.04 -8.06 -5.25
CA ILE A 9 -3.48 -8.74 -4.09
C ILE A 9 -3.34 -10.23 -4.45
N SER A 10 -2.23 -10.85 -4.05
CA SER A 10 -2.00 -12.29 -4.27
C SER A 10 -3.13 -13.13 -3.70
N SER A 11 -3.65 -14.07 -4.49
CA SER A 11 -4.75 -14.96 -4.10
C SER A 11 -4.47 -15.73 -2.81
N LEU A 12 -3.22 -16.14 -2.58
CA LEU A 12 -2.79 -16.82 -1.35
C LEU A 12 -2.94 -15.95 -0.09
N ILE A 13 -2.76 -14.64 -0.24
CA ILE A 13 -2.88 -13.67 0.86
C ILE A 13 -4.35 -13.29 1.06
N VAL A 14 -5.11 -13.13 -0.03
CA VAL A 14 -6.54 -12.76 0.04
C VAL A 14 -7.34 -13.76 0.87
N VAL A 15 -7.06 -15.06 0.74
CA VAL A 15 -7.74 -16.11 1.53
C VAL A 15 -7.50 -15.98 3.04
N GLN A 16 -6.40 -15.34 3.45
CA GLN A 16 -6.05 -15.13 4.85
C GLN A 16 -6.63 -13.83 5.43
N LEU A 17 -7.07 -12.90 4.58
CA LEU A 17 -7.59 -11.60 5.01
C LEU A 17 -9.06 -11.71 5.45
N LYS A 18 -9.37 -11.04 6.55
CA LYS A 18 -10.76 -10.77 6.93
C LYS A 18 -11.32 -9.62 6.08
N PRO A 19 -12.65 -9.53 5.87
CA PRO A 19 -13.25 -8.50 5.02
C PRO A 19 -12.81 -7.07 5.35
N HIS A 20 -12.79 -6.68 6.62
CA HIS A 20 -12.33 -5.35 7.04
C HIS A 20 -10.87 -5.07 6.64
N GLN A 21 -9.99 -6.08 6.72
CA GLN A 21 -8.59 -5.92 6.37
C GLN A 21 -8.41 -5.71 4.86
N ILE A 22 -9.27 -6.31 4.03
CA ILE A 22 -9.29 -6.08 2.58
C ILE A 22 -9.64 -4.61 2.30
N ASP A 23 -10.65 -4.09 2.98
CA ASP A 23 -11.10 -2.71 2.81
C ASP A 23 -10.01 -1.73 3.28
N ASP A 24 -9.31 -2.06 4.36
CA ASP A 24 -8.19 -1.26 4.86
C ASP A 24 -7.00 -1.23 3.89
N VAL A 25 -6.63 -2.37 3.28
CA VAL A 25 -5.56 -2.41 2.26
C VAL A 25 -5.96 -1.55 1.05
N LYS A 26 -7.21 -1.66 0.59
CA LYS A 26 -7.73 -0.84 -0.53
C LYS A 26 -7.72 0.65 -0.17
N TYR A 27 -8.14 0.98 1.05
CA TYR A 27 -8.09 2.36 1.55
C TYR A 27 -6.66 2.90 1.53
N LEU A 28 -5.70 2.18 2.14
CA LEU A 28 -4.29 2.57 2.14
C LEU A 28 -3.76 2.77 0.72
N TRP A 29 -4.03 1.83 -0.18
CA TRP A 29 -3.62 1.94 -1.58
C TRP A 29 -4.16 3.22 -2.24
N ASN A 30 -5.46 3.47 -2.10
CA ASN A 30 -6.14 4.60 -2.73
C ASN A 30 -5.68 5.94 -2.16
N GLN A 31 -5.40 6.02 -0.86
CA GLN A 31 -4.95 7.27 -0.23
C GLN A 31 -3.47 7.57 -0.52
N VAL A 32 -2.61 6.54 -0.44
CA VAL A 32 -1.16 6.72 -0.62
C VAL A 32 -0.79 6.85 -2.09
N PHE A 33 -1.41 6.07 -2.97
CA PHE A 33 -0.97 5.97 -4.36
C PHE A 33 -1.98 6.51 -5.37
N LYS A 34 -3.28 6.46 -5.06
CA LYS A 34 -4.42 6.84 -5.93
C LYS A 34 -4.49 6.07 -7.26
N SER A 35 -3.47 6.15 -8.12
CA SER A 35 -3.34 5.38 -9.35
C SER A 35 -1.88 5.11 -9.72
N THR A 36 -1.61 4.08 -10.52
CA THR A 36 -0.25 3.77 -11.03
C THR A 36 0.36 4.90 -11.84
N SER A 37 -0.46 5.69 -12.52
CA SER A 37 -0.02 6.85 -13.30
C SER A 37 0.49 7.97 -12.40
N GLN A 38 -0.18 8.21 -11.26
CA GLN A 38 0.27 9.19 -10.28
C GLN A 38 1.53 8.74 -9.54
N ILE A 39 1.69 7.44 -9.26
CA ILE A 39 2.97 6.90 -8.75
C ILE A 39 4.10 7.27 -9.71
N ARG A 40 3.96 6.99 -11.01
CA ARG A 40 5.00 7.29 -12.01
C ARG A 40 5.29 8.80 -12.14
N ALA A 41 4.25 9.63 -12.18
CA ALA A 41 4.41 11.08 -12.23
C ALA A 41 5.15 11.62 -10.98
N SER A 42 4.85 11.06 -9.80
CA SER A 42 5.53 11.45 -8.55
C SER A 42 7.03 11.10 -8.55
N ILE A 43 7.43 10.01 -9.22
CA ILE A 43 8.84 9.59 -9.34
C ILE A 43 9.58 10.39 -10.42
N ALA A 44 8.89 10.79 -11.49
CA ALA A 44 9.46 11.59 -12.58
C ALA A 44 9.77 13.05 -12.21
N ASN A 45 9.59 13.45 -10.94
CA ASN A 45 9.67 14.84 -10.47
C ASN A 45 8.77 15.80 -11.28
N GLU A 46 7.70 15.29 -11.89
CA GLU A 46 6.60 16.12 -12.40
C GLU A 46 5.76 16.56 -11.20
N SER A 47 6.35 17.41 -10.35
CA SER A 47 5.68 17.95 -9.18
C SER A 47 4.65 18.98 -9.61
N GLN A 48 3.48 18.52 -10.05
CA GLN A 48 2.30 19.36 -9.95
C GLN A 48 1.93 19.46 -8.47
N PHE A 49 2.20 20.64 -7.91
CA PHE A 49 1.76 21.07 -6.59
C PHE A 49 0.26 20.76 -6.42
N GLY A 50 -0.07 19.68 -5.70
CA GLY A 50 -1.45 19.24 -5.43
C GLY A 50 -1.88 17.86 -5.95
N GLN A 51 -1.07 17.15 -6.76
CA GLN A 51 -1.46 15.83 -7.33
C GLN A 51 -0.72 14.61 -6.77
N SER A 52 0.26 14.80 -5.90
CA SER A 52 0.97 13.70 -5.22
C SER A 52 0.05 13.00 -4.20
N GLY A 53 0.23 11.69 -3.99
CA GLY A 53 -0.45 10.96 -2.92
C GLY A 53 -0.24 11.62 -1.56
N SER A 54 -1.28 11.63 -0.71
CA SER A 54 -1.31 12.43 0.54
C SER A 54 -0.88 11.65 1.78
N GLY A 55 -0.44 10.40 1.62
CA GLY A 55 -0.26 9.48 2.74
C GLY A 55 -1.60 9.03 3.33
N ALA A 56 -1.55 8.15 4.34
CA ALA A 56 -2.73 7.58 4.98
C ALA A 56 -2.48 7.29 6.45
N ILE A 57 -3.52 7.39 7.27
CA ILE A 57 -3.50 7.01 8.69
C ILE A 57 -4.46 5.83 8.87
N LEU A 58 -3.95 4.71 9.38
CA LEU A 58 -4.77 3.55 9.74
C LEU A 58 -4.97 3.54 11.26
N ALA A 59 -6.08 4.09 11.73
CA ALA A 59 -6.40 4.22 13.17
C ALA A 59 -7.42 3.17 13.63
N HIS A 60 -7.18 1.90 13.30
CA HIS A 60 -8.00 0.78 13.77
C HIS A 60 -7.71 0.41 15.22
N CYS A 61 -8.66 -0.27 15.87
CA CYS A 61 -8.46 -0.82 17.21
C CYS A 61 -7.26 -1.78 17.24
N MET A 62 -6.59 -1.84 18.40
CA MET A 62 -5.48 -2.78 18.62
C MET A 62 -5.96 -4.23 18.49
N GLY A 63 -5.14 -5.10 17.90
CA GLY A 63 -5.44 -6.53 17.76
C GLY A 63 -6.19 -6.92 16.48
N LEU A 64 -6.53 -5.97 15.59
CA LEU A 64 -7.14 -6.26 14.29
C LEU A 64 -6.16 -6.70 13.20
N GLY A 65 -4.87 -6.83 13.53
CA GLY A 65 -3.84 -7.29 12.59
C GLY A 65 -3.36 -6.19 11.64
N ASN A 66 -3.22 -4.96 12.12
CA ASN A 66 -2.68 -3.83 11.34
C ASN A 66 -1.31 -4.14 10.70
N THR A 67 -0.46 -4.91 11.39
CA THR A 67 0.82 -5.38 10.83
C THR A 67 0.62 -6.23 9.57
N PHE A 68 -0.38 -7.12 9.57
CA PHE A 68 -0.69 -7.95 8.41
C PHE A 68 -1.15 -7.09 7.23
N ILE A 69 -2.00 -6.10 7.47
CA ILE A 69 -2.43 -5.11 6.47
C ILE A 69 -1.21 -4.41 5.83
N THR A 70 -0.26 -3.94 6.64
CA THR A 70 0.99 -3.34 6.13
C THR A 70 1.81 -4.33 5.30
N ILE A 71 1.97 -5.58 5.76
CA ILE A 71 2.69 -6.61 5.01
C ILE A 71 2.02 -6.88 3.66
N VAL A 72 0.68 -6.96 3.61
CA VAL A 72 -0.05 -7.15 2.34
C VAL A 72 0.20 -5.99 1.37
N LEU A 73 0.19 -4.76 1.86
CA LEU A 73 0.50 -3.57 1.05
C LEU A 73 1.92 -3.65 0.47
N LEU A 74 2.91 -3.95 1.31
CA LEU A 74 4.31 -4.08 0.91
C LEU A 74 4.53 -5.22 -0.07
N HIS A 75 3.91 -6.37 0.17
CA HIS A 75 3.95 -7.50 -0.73
C HIS A 75 3.34 -7.14 -2.09
N THR A 76 2.23 -6.42 -2.11
CA THR A 76 1.58 -5.95 -3.35
C THR A 76 2.50 -4.98 -4.11
N LEU A 77 3.17 -4.06 -3.43
CA LEU A 77 4.16 -3.16 -4.02
C LEU A 77 5.34 -3.92 -4.62
N SER A 78 5.89 -4.89 -3.88
CA SER A 78 7.03 -5.70 -4.33
C SER A 78 6.67 -6.55 -5.56
N ARG A 79 5.49 -7.17 -5.56
CA ARG A 79 4.99 -7.95 -6.72
C ARG A 79 4.83 -7.10 -7.98
N HIS A 80 4.46 -5.84 -7.82
CA HIS A 80 4.25 -4.90 -8.92
C HIS A 80 5.39 -3.89 -9.05
N PHE A 81 6.60 -4.23 -8.58
CA PHE A 81 7.75 -3.32 -8.57
C PHE A 81 8.06 -2.74 -9.95
N LYS A 82 7.91 -3.53 -11.03
CA LYS A 82 8.09 -3.05 -12.42
C LYS A 82 7.13 -1.94 -12.83
N LEU A 83 5.99 -1.79 -12.14
CA LEU A 83 4.96 -0.79 -12.44
C LEU A 83 5.07 0.40 -11.49
N THR A 84 5.33 0.13 -10.21
CA THR A 84 5.35 1.13 -9.15
C THR A 84 6.72 1.79 -8.98
N HIS A 85 7.81 1.07 -9.26
CA HIS A 85 9.19 1.49 -8.98
C HIS A 85 9.44 1.91 -7.52
N ILE A 86 8.60 1.46 -6.59
CA ILE A 86 8.73 1.78 -5.16
C ILE A 86 9.68 0.78 -4.50
N HIS A 87 10.93 1.21 -4.32
CA HIS A 87 11.96 0.54 -3.51
C HIS A 87 13.13 1.51 -3.27
N PRO A 88 13.75 1.55 -2.07
CA PRO A 88 13.48 0.73 -0.87
C PRO A 88 12.29 1.19 -0.02
N VAL A 89 11.79 0.34 0.89
CA VAL A 89 10.73 0.68 1.85
C VAL A 89 11.24 0.58 3.29
N LEU A 90 10.97 1.60 4.11
CA LEU A 90 11.36 1.66 5.53
C LEU A 90 10.13 1.45 6.43
N VAL A 91 10.22 0.47 7.33
CA VAL A 91 9.20 0.23 8.37
C VAL A 91 9.79 0.64 9.72
N LEU A 92 9.13 1.58 10.39
CA LEU A 92 9.51 2.03 11.72
C LEU A 92 8.52 1.45 12.74
N CYS A 93 9.03 0.79 13.77
CA CYS A 93 8.24 0.28 14.89
C CYS A 93 9.03 0.38 16.20
N SER A 94 8.32 0.26 17.33
CA SER A 94 8.97 0.19 18.64
C SER A 94 9.86 -1.06 18.73
N ILE A 95 10.98 -0.96 19.43
CA ILE A 95 11.93 -2.08 19.59
C ILE A 95 11.26 -3.33 20.16
N ASN A 96 10.26 -3.16 21.04
CA ASN A 96 9.52 -4.27 21.64
C ASN A 96 8.71 -5.06 20.60
N THR A 97 8.29 -4.44 19.49
CA THR A 97 7.55 -5.12 18.42
C THR A 97 8.46 -6.00 17.57
N ILE A 98 9.75 -5.66 17.48
CA ILE A 98 10.75 -6.44 16.75
C ILE A 98 11.22 -7.64 17.57
N LEU A 99 11.25 -7.48 18.90
CA LEU A 99 11.76 -8.48 19.84
C LEU A 99 10.69 -9.46 20.36
N LEU A 100 9.42 -9.30 19.96
CA LEU A 100 8.31 -10.18 20.33
C LEU A 100 8.22 -11.39 19.40
#